data_AF-A0A524BEU2-F1
#
_entry.id   AF-A0A524BEU2-F1
#
_cell.length_a   1.000
_cell.length_b   1.000
_cell.length_c   1.000
_cell.angle_alpha   90.00
_cell.angle_beta   90.00
_cell.angle_gamma   90.00
#
_symmetry.space_group_name_H-M   'P 1'
#
loop_
_entity.id
_entity.type
_entity.pdbx_description
1 polymer ?
#
loop_
_entity_poly.entity_id
_entity_poly.type
_entity_poly.pdbx_seq_one_letter_code
_entity_poly.pdbx_strand_id
1 'polypeptide(L)'
;MFVRMLIFWPVAAGLLVAGCGAGGTVVEGSASVDSASASGEVAGSANTCITWAPATRPLSYLGGGTDGFVGTIVNATGGDIYINLQDESPCLLPNGQSAPYASGTPLNGRSLYASATASSPRAGTRFIINDPYVGLPSVQAFSYDEGAGSCVGSSSGAGVKLYEGDTEGLDETGTGSFTAVRLPDDAEAARQWTGASDSSQVDDWARVDITINRLARCS
;
A
#
# COMPACT_ATOMS: atom_id res chain seq x y z
N MET A 1 -46.60 -17.75 21.51
CA MET A 1 -47.40 -17.62 20.27
C MET A 1 -46.39 -17.38 19.15
N PHE A 2 -46.15 -18.40 18.33
CA PHE A 2 -45.15 -18.39 17.26
C PHE A 2 -45.77 -17.87 15.97
N VAL A 3 -45.11 -16.95 15.28
CA VAL A 3 -45.39 -16.67 13.86
C VAL A 3 -44.07 -16.81 13.10
N ARG A 4 -43.92 -17.97 12.44
CA ARG A 4 -42.90 -18.26 11.43
C ARG A 4 -43.33 -17.57 10.14
N MET A 5 -42.49 -16.73 9.56
CA MET A 5 -42.65 -16.22 8.20
C MET A 5 -41.62 -16.89 7.31
N LEU A 6 -42.09 -17.80 6.46
CA LEU A 6 -41.32 -18.45 5.38
C LEU A 6 -41.44 -17.58 4.13
N ILE A 7 -40.31 -17.21 3.52
CA ILE A 7 -40.27 -16.59 2.19
C ILE A 7 -39.58 -17.57 1.24
N PHE A 8 -40.32 -17.98 0.22
CA PHE A 8 -39.90 -18.84 -0.90
C PHE A 8 -39.51 -17.97 -2.12
N TRP A 9 -38.33 -18.27 -2.68
CA TRP A 9 -37.84 -18.34 -4.08
C TRP A 9 -38.58 -17.62 -5.24
N PRO A 10 -37.85 -17.15 -6.28
CA PRO A 10 -37.51 -18.04 -7.39
C PRO A 10 -36.10 -17.94 -7.99
N VAL A 11 -35.67 -19.09 -8.50
CA VAL A 11 -34.57 -19.32 -9.45
C VAL A 11 -34.97 -18.81 -10.84
N ALA A 12 -34.05 -18.15 -11.53
CA ALA A 12 -34.14 -17.91 -12.97
C ALA A 12 -32.88 -18.44 -13.66
N ALA A 13 -33.08 -19.44 -14.51
CA ALA A 13 -32.11 -19.96 -15.47
C ALA A 13 -32.32 -19.27 -16.82
N GLY A 14 -31.24 -18.90 -17.52
CA GLY A 14 -31.23 -18.50 -18.93
C GLY A 14 -29.85 -18.86 -19.50
N LEU A 15 -29.72 -19.95 -20.25
CA LEU A 15 -29.92 -20.14 -21.70
C LEU A 15 -28.80 -19.54 -22.58
N LEU A 16 -28.10 -20.45 -23.25
CA LEU A 16 -26.95 -20.29 -24.15
C LEU A 16 -27.33 -19.59 -25.48
N VAL A 17 -26.37 -18.87 -26.06
CA VAL A 17 -26.30 -18.65 -27.51
C VAL A 17 -24.89 -18.99 -28.00
N ALA A 18 -24.82 -19.99 -28.89
CA ALA A 18 -23.67 -20.32 -29.70
C ALA A 18 -23.70 -19.51 -31.01
N GLY A 19 -22.54 -19.01 -31.44
CA GLY A 19 -22.34 -18.39 -32.74
C GLY A 19 -21.08 -18.94 -33.39
N CYS A 20 -21.25 -19.67 -34.49
CA CYS A 20 -20.22 -20.26 -35.34
C CYS A 20 -19.99 -19.34 -36.56
N GLY A 21 -18.76 -19.21 -37.05
CA GLY A 21 -18.47 -18.56 -38.32
C GLY A 21 -16.98 -18.60 -38.67
N ALA A 22 -16.64 -19.35 -39.72
CA ALA A 22 -15.28 -19.61 -40.21
C ALA A 22 -15.01 -18.96 -41.58
N GLY A 23 -13.73 -18.64 -41.85
CA GLY A 23 -13.13 -18.37 -43.18
C GLY A 23 -13.21 -16.90 -43.63
N GLY A 24 -12.20 -16.26 -44.25
CA GLY A 24 -10.85 -16.63 -44.70
C GLY A 24 -10.28 -15.47 -45.55
N THR A 25 -9.04 -15.64 -46.03
CA THR A 25 -8.28 -14.87 -47.04
C THR A 25 -7.38 -13.69 -46.63
N VAL A 26 -6.21 -13.76 -47.28
CA VAL A 26 -4.94 -13.06 -47.17
C VAL A 26 -5.03 -11.63 -47.70
N VAL A 27 -4.40 -10.68 -47.00
CA VAL A 27 -3.92 -9.43 -47.60
C VAL A 27 -2.48 -9.23 -47.13
N GLU A 28 -1.54 -9.34 -48.07
CA GLU A 28 -0.19 -8.80 -47.94
C GLU A 28 -0.28 -7.29 -47.78
N GLY A 29 0.28 -6.79 -46.68
CA GLY A 29 0.44 -5.38 -46.39
C GLY A 29 1.71 -5.19 -45.61
N SER A 30 2.79 -4.88 -46.32
CA SER A 30 4.09 -4.50 -45.79
C SER A 30 3.96 -3.29 -44.87
N ALA A 31 4.10 -3.53 -43.57
CA ALA A 31 4.45 -2.50 -42.60
C ALA A 31 5.77 -2.93 -41.94
N SER A 32 6.76 -2.07 -42.12
CA SER A 32 8.06 -2.10 -41.46
C SER A 32 7.88 -2.33 -39.96
N VAL A 33 8.33 -3.47 -39.47
CA VAL A 33 8.62 -3.64 -38.04
C VAL A 33 9.85 -2.79 -37.75
N ASP A 34 9.60 -1.56 -37.30
CA ASP A 34 10.61 -0.76 -36.65
C ASP A 34 11.25 -1.60 -35.55
N SER A 35 12.58 -1.70 -35.63
CA SER A 35 13.43 -2.28 -34.61
C SER A 35 13.27 -1.48 -33.33
N ALA A 36 12.27 -1.83 -32.52
CA ALA A 36 12.27 -1.49 -31.12
C ALA A 36 13.43 -2.25 -30.48
N SER A 37 14.61 -1.62 -30.46
CA SER A 37 15.66 -1.90 -29.49
C SER A 37 15.11 -1.56 -28.11
N ALA A 38 14.18 -2.37 -27.61
CA ALA A 38 13.96 -2.49 -26.20
C ALA A 38 15.21 -3.19 -25.68
N SER A 39 16.18 -2.41 -25.21
CA SER A 39 17.22 -2.92 -24.33
C SER A 39 16.49 -3.56 -23.15
N GLY A 40 16.34 -4.88 -23.23
CA GLY A 40 15.79 -5.70 -22.18
C GLY A 40 16.75 -5.65 -21.00
N GLU A 41 16.64 -4.58 -20.21
CA GLU A 41 17.09 -4.62 -18.84
C GLU A 41 16.00 -5.34 -18.08
N VAL A 42 16.22 -6.62 -17.83
CA VAL A 42 15.38 -7.42 -16.95
C VAL A 42 15.50 -6.78 -15.58
N ALA A 43 14.57 -5.88 -15.25
CA ALA A 43 14.41 -5.39 -13.90
C ALA A 43 14.31 -6.62 -12.99
N GLY A 44 15.27 -6.76 -12.06
CA GLY A 44 15.23 -7.84 -11.08
C GLY A 44 13.86 -7.81 -10.43
N SER A 45 13.06 -8.87 -10.64
CA SER A 45 11.68 -8.88 -10.18
C SER A 45 11.68 -8.75 -8.66
N ALA A 46 11.19 -7.63 -8.14
CA ALA A 46 10.94 -7.52 -6.72
C ALA A 46 10.01 -8.66 -6.30
N ASN A 47 10.31 -9.29 -5.17
CA ASN A 47 9.41 -10.30 -4.62
C ASN A 47 8.07 -9.66 -4.24
N THR A 48 6.97 -10.37 -4.44
CA THR A 48 5.66 -9.92 -3.96
C THR A 48 5.67 -9.78 -2.44
N CYS A 49 5.04 -8.72 -1.93
CA CYS A 49 4.87 -8.55 -0.49
C CYS A 49 4.06 -9.72 0.09
N ILE A 50 4.38 -10.12 1.32
CA ILE A 50 3.56 -11.09 2.04
C ILE A 50 2.18 -10.48 2.34
N THR A 51 1.16 -11.32 2.45
CA THR A 51 -0.24 -10.87 2.62
C THR A 51 -0.81 -11.21 4.00
N TRP A 52 -0.03 -11.82 4.89
CA TRP A 52 -0.47 -12.27 6.21
C TRP A 52 0.51 -11.83 7.29
N ALA A 53 -0.01 -11.46 8.45
CA ALA A 53 0.80 -11.19 9.63
C ALA A 53 1.59 -12.46 10.08
N PRO A 54 2.77 -12.30 10.71
CA PRO A 54 3.43 -11.04 11.05
C PRO A 54 4.08 -10.36 9.83
N ALA A 55 4.23 -9.04 9.90
CA ALA A 55 4.99 -8.27 8.93
C ALA A 55 6.45 -8.74 8.90
N THR A 56 6.98 -8.94 7.70
CA THR A 56 8.40 -9.25 7.46
C THR A 56 9.05 -8.12 6.68
N ARG A 57 10.38 -8.16 6.55
CA ARG A 57 11.10 -7.28 5.61
C ARG A 57 10.47 -7.42 4.20
N PRO A 58 10.34 -6.32 3.44
CA PRO A 58 10.86 -4.97 3.71
C PRO A 58 9.91 -4.04 4.49
N LEU A 59 8.78 -4.56 4.99
CA LEU A 59 7.73 -3.78 5.68
C LEU A 59 7.73 -3.96 7.20
N SER A 60 8.79 -4.54 7.75
CA SER A 60 8.95 -4.76 9.18
C SER A 60 10.27 -4.24 9.70
N TYR A 61 10.21 -3.40 10.74
CA TYR A 61 11.35 -2.98 11.53
C TYR A 61 10.92 -2.69 12.97
N LEU A 62 11.20 -3.59 13.92
CA LEU A 62 10.66 -3.42 15.26
C LEU A 62 11.40 -2.40 16.13
N GLY A 63 12.64 -2.06 15.79
CA GLY A 63 13.45 -1.12 16.58
C GLY A 63 13.55 -1.49 18.07
N GLY A 64 14.03 -0.55 18.88
CA GLY A 64 14.11 -0.67 20.34
C GLY A 64 13.22 0.31 21.11
N GLY A 65 12.39 1.10 20.40
CA GLY A 65 11.50 2.09 21.02
C GLY A 65 10.22 1.45 21.55
N THR A 66 9.61 2.11 22.54
CA THR A 66 8.28 1.75 23.08
C THR A 66 7.18 2.13 22.09
N ASP A 67 7.30 3.27 21.42
CA ASP A 67 6.24 3.72 20.51
C ASP A 67 6.44 3.13 19.11
N GLY A 68 5.35 2.83 18.43
CA GLY A 68 5.40 2.25 17.10
C GLY A 68 4.04 2.12 16.46
N PHE A 69 4.04 1.52 15.28
CA PHE A 69 2.82 1.30 14.54
C PHE A 69 2.79 -0.05 13.86
N VAL A 70 1.58 -0.58 13.77
CA VAL A 70 1.24 -1.75 12.96
C VAL A 70 0.07 -1.43 12.06
N GLY A 71 -0.11 -2.24 11.02
CA GLY A 71 -1.36 -2.27 10.28
C GLY A 71 -1.20 -2.89 8.91
N THR A 72 -2.14 -2.58 8.04
CA THR A 72 -2.19 -3.08 6.68
C THR A 72 -2.13 -1.94 5.69
N ILE A 73 -1.27 -2.07 4.68
CA ILE A 73 -1.24 -1.18 3.54
C ILE A 73 -1.89 -1.82 2.33
N VAL A 74 -2.81 -1.09 1.71
CA VAL A 74 -3.62 -1.53 0.57
C VAL A 74 -3.27 -0.69 -0.66
N ASN A 75 -3.05 -1.35 -1.79
CA ASN A 75 -2.88 -0.68 -3.07
C ASN A 75 -4.24 -0.53 -3.79
N ALA A 76 -4.73 0.69 -3.89
CA ALA A 76 -5.94 1.05 -4.64
C ALA A 76 -5.64 2.02 -5.80
N THR A 77 -4.38 2.07 -6.26
CA THR A 77 -3.93 3.06 -7.25
C THR A 77 -4.38 2.78 -8.69
N GLY A 78 -4.94 1.58 -8.95
CA GLY A 78 -5.29 1.11 -10.29
C GLY A 78 -4.15 0.45 -11.05
N GLY A 79 -2.93 0.43 -10.49
CA GLY A 79 -1.76 -0.25 -11.03
C GLY A 79 -0.92 -0.87 -9.92
N ASP A 80 0.07 -1.66 -10.29
CA ASP A 80 1.00 -2.26 -9.35
C ASP A 80 1.93 -1.20 -8.74
N ILE A 81 2.26 -1.36 -7.45
CA ILE A 81 3.21 -0.48 -6.76
C ILE A 81 4.30 -1.28 -6.06
N TYR A 82 5.42 -0.62 -5.79
CA TYR A 82 6.58 -1.15 -5.09
C TYR A 82 6.76 -0.40 -3.79
N ILE A 83 6.84 -1.15 -2.69
CA ILE A 83 6.72 -0.62 -1.33
C ILE A 83 7.81 -1.15 -0.40
N ASN A 84 8.33 -0.27 0.46
CA ASN A 84 9.39 -0.56 1.43
C ASN A 84 9.41 0.43 2.60
N LEU A 85 10.01 0.03 3.72
CA LEU A 85 10.43 0.94 4.78
C LEU A 85 11.87 1.43 4.55
N GLN A 86 12.07 2.75 4.44
CA GLN A 86 13.39 3.38 4.25
C GLN A 86 14.26 2.71 3.18
N ASP A 87 15.49 2.31 3.50
CA ASP A 87 16.50 1.85 2.53
C ASP A 87 16.37 0.37 2.16
N GLU A 88 15.24 -0.26 2.49
CA GLU A 88 14.98 -1.66 2.13
C GLU A 88 14.67 -1.83 0.65
N SER A 89 15.08 -2.95 0.06
CA SER A 89 14.65 -3.31 -1.30
C SER A 89 13.12 -3.49 -1.33
N PRO A 90 12.41 -2.86 -2.29
CA PRO A 90 10.96 -2.90 -2.30
C PRO A 90 10.42 -4.29 -2.63
N CYS A 91 9.21 -4.55 -2.11
CA CYS A 91 8.38 -5.66 -2.55
C CYS A 91 7.26 -5.16 -3.46
N LEU A 92 6.81 -6.00 -4.37
CA LEU A 92 5.68 -5.73 -5.27
C LEU A 92 4.37 -5.89 -4.49
N LEU A 93 3.53 -4.87 -4.50
CA LEU A 93 2.16 -4.90 -3.99
C LEU A 93 1.19 -4.71 -5.18
N PRO A 94 0.59 -5.79 -5.70
CA PRO A 94 -0.31 -5.70 -6.84
C PRO A 94 -1.55 -4.85 -6.56
N ASN A 95 -2.17 -4.31 -7.60
CA ASN A 95 -3.42 -3.56 -7.44
C ASN A 95 -4.51 -4.40 -6.76
N GLY A 96 -5.20 -3.80 -5.79
CA GLY A 96 -6.24 -4.43 -4.98
C GLY A 96 -5.71 -5.39 -3.89
N GLN A 97 -4.40 -5.55 -3.75
CA GLN A 97 -3.78 -6.38 -2.71
C GLN A 97 -3.35 -5.55 -1.51
N SER A 98 -3.07 -6.25 -0.41
CA SER A 98 -2.64 -5.66 0.83
C SER A 98 -1.47 -6.40 1.46
N ALA A 99 -0.63 -5.68 2.21
CA ALA A 99 0.47 -6.25 2.97
C ALA A 99 0.47 -5.75 4.42
N PRO A 100 0.85 -6.58 5.42
CA PRO A 100 1.06 -6.09 6.77
C PRO A 100 2.36 -5.29 6.84
N TYR A 101 2.36 -4.26 7.68
CA TYR A 101 3.57 -3.54 8.04
C TYR A 101 3.66 -3.35 9.56
N ALA A 102 4.88 -3.23 10.05
CA ALA A 102 5.19 -2.94 11.43
C ALA A 102 6.44 -2.09 11.50
N SER A 103 6.40 -0.95 12.18
CA SER A 103 7.61 -0.19 12.49
C SER A 103 7.58 0.35 13.89
N GLY A 104 8.60 -0.01 14.67
CA GLY A 104 8.96 0.72 15.87
C GLY A 104 9.58 2.04 15.48
N THR A 105 9.28 3.07 16.27
CA THR A 105 9.98 4.35 16.16
C THR A 105 11.31 4.26 16.93
N PRO A 106 12.34 4.95 16.45
CA PRO A 106 12.89 6.04 17.22
C PRO A 106 12.20 7.31 16.74
N LEU A 107 12.17 8.35 17.58
CA LEU A 107 11.45 9.63 17.51
C LEU A 107 11.37 10.39 16.15
N ASN A 108 11.94 9.86 15.07
CA ASN A 108 11.79 10.28 13.67
C ASN A 108 11.40 9.07 12.79
N GLY A 109 10.16 8.56 12.95
CA GLY A 109 9.67 7.29 12.40
C GLY A 109 10.17 6.88 11.00
N ARG A 110 10.37 5.57 10.79
CA ARG A 110 10.78 5.05 9.48
C ARG A 110 9.73 5.38 8.45
N SER A 111 10.16 5.99 7.35
CA SER A 111 9.24 6.33 6.27
C SER A 111 8.92 5.12 5.41
N LEU A 112 7.67 5.01 5.00
CA LEU A 112 7.22 4.04 4.02
C LEU A 112 7.24 4.69 2.64
N TYR A 113 7.87 4.05 1.67
CA TYR A 113 8.02 4.56 0.31
C TYR A 113 7.18 3.71 -0.63
N ALA A 114 6.35 4.35 -1.45
CA ALA A 114 5.55 3.72 -2.48
C ALA A 114 5.88 4.34 -3.84
N SER A 115 6.17 3.51 -4.84
CA SER A 115 6.54 3.93 -6.20
C SER A 115 5.92 3.02 -7.25
N ALA A 116 5.79 3.51 -8.48
CA ALA A 116 5.38 2.70 -9.63
C ALA A 116 6.50 1.78 -10.17
N THR A 117 7.75 1.94 -9.70
CA THR A 117 8.90 1.14 -10.13
C THR A 117 9.71 0.61 -8.95
N ALA A 118 10.32 -0.57 -9.13
CA ALA A 118 11.27 -1.17 -8.19
C ALA A 118 12.68 -0.60 -8.33
N SER A 119 13.02 -0.09 -9.51
CA SER A 119 14.39 0.30 -9.86
C SER A 119 14.65 1.76 -9.56
N SER A 120 15.85 2.04 -9.03
CA SER A 120 16.33 3.40 -8.80
C SER A 120 16.67 4.11 -10.12
N PRO A 121 16.45 5.43 -10.25
CA PRO A 121 15.82 6.31 -9.26
C PRO A 121 14.29 6.11 -9.20
N ARG A 122 13.77 5.98 -7.98
CA ARG A 122 12.32 5.91 -7.72
C ARG A 122 11.77 7.27 -7.36
N ALA A 123 10.57 7.52 -7.86
CA ALA A 123 9.73 8.63 -7.40
C ALA A 123 8.34 8.11 -7.01
N GLY A 124 7.66 8.82 -6.12
CA GLY A 124 6.32 8.47 -5.66
C GLY A 124 5.96 9.13 -4.35
N THR A 125 5.24 8.40 -3.49
CA THR A 125 4.80 8.89 -2.18
C THR A 125 5.66 8.33 -1.06
N ARG A 126 6.15 9.21 -0.19
CA ARG A 126 6.76 8.89 1.09
C ARG A 126 5.77 9.19 2.20
N PHE A 127 5.47 8.18 3.01
CA PHE A 127 4.65 8.31 4.21
C PHE A 127 5.53 8.38 5.45
N ILE A 128 5.25 9.34 6.33
CA ILE A 128 5.75 9.35 7.70
C ILE A 128 4.55 9.06 8.60
N ILE A 129 4.59 7.90 9.25
CA ILE A 129 3.61 7.50 10.25
C ILE A 129 4.28 7.77 11.60
N ASN A 130 3.61 8.54 12.44
CA ASN A 130 4.17 8.95 13.71
C ASN A 130 3.15 8.74 14.82
N ASP A 131 3.53 7.93 15.79
CA ASP A 131 2.84 7.75 17.05
C ASP A 131 3.69 8.41 18.15
N PRO A 132 3.35 9.62 18.61
CA PRO A 132 4.15 10.33 19.59
C PRO A 132 3.82 9.86 21.01
N TYR A 133 4.83 9.73 21.87
CA TYR A 133 4.66 9.54 23.32
C TYR A 133 3.60 10.46 23.96
N VAL A 134 3.46 11.70 23.46
CA VAL A 134 2.35 12.59 23.79
C VAL A 134 1.74 13.17 22.52
N GLY A 135 0.46 12.91 22.31
CA GLY A 135 -0.33 13.47 21.21
C GLY A 135 -1.09 12.40 20.45
N LEU A 136 -1.60 12.76 19.28
CA LEU A 136 -2.29 11.84 18.41
C LEU A 136 -1.35 11.25 17.37
N PRO A 137 -1.51 9.96 17.04
CA PRO A 137 -0.96 9.38 15.82
C PRO A 137 -1.28 10.23 14.60
N SER A 138 -0.38 10.20 13.62
CA SER A 138 -0.58 10.89 12.36
C SER A 138 0.06 10.17 11.19
N VAL A 139 -0.52 10.36 10.02
CA VAL A 139 0.06 9.96 8.73
C VAL A 139 0.31 11.22 7.93
N GLN A 140 1.56 11.44 7.54
CA GLN A 140 1.97 12.52 6.64
C GLN A 140 2.43 11.91 5.32
N ALA A 141 2.05 12.51 4.20
CA ALA A 141 2.47 12.15 2.87
C ALA A 141 3.31 13.26 2.23
N PHE A 142 4.33 12.86 1.51
CA PHE A 142 5.24 13.72 0.77
C PHE A 142 5.44 13.12 -0.62
N SER A 143 5.59 13.96 -1.63
CA SER A 143 6.26 13.52 -2.86
C SER A 143 7.74 13.28 -2.59
N TYR A 144 8.33 12.25 -3.19
CA TYR A 144 9.77 12.06 -3.15
C TYR A 144 10.33 11.70 -4.53
N ASP A 145 11.61 11.98 -4.69
CA ASP A 145 12.46 11.57 -5.79
C ASP A 145 13.81 11.11 -5.22
N GLU A 146 14.22 9.88 -5.53
CA GLU A 146 15.50 9.32 -5.09
C GLU A 146 16.66 10.16 -5.67
N GLY A 147 17.49 10.70 -4.77
CA GLY A 147 18.59 11.60 -5.13
C GLY A 147 18.34 13.07 -4.81
N ALA A 148 17.08 13.51 -4.75
CA ALA A 148 16.70 14.88 -4.36
C ALA A 148 16.07 14.96 -2.96
N GLY A 149 15.58 13.85 -2.41
CA GLY A 149 14.97 13.77 -1.05
C GLY A 149 13.56 14.36 -0.94
N SER A 150 13.19 15.26 -1.85
CA SER A 150 11.85 15.79 -2.13
C SER A 150 11.81 16.29 -3.57
N CYS A 151 10.64 16.28 -4.22
CA CYS A 151 10.49 16.94 -5.52
C CYS A 151 10.74 18.46 -5.38
N VAL A 152 11.42 19.05 -6.36
CA VAL A 152 11.69 20.50 -6.40
C VAL A 152 10.35 21.25 -6.39
N GLY A 153 10.11 22.09 -5.36
CA GLY A 153 8.86 22.84 -5.21
C GLY A 153 7.75 22.18 -4.39
N SER A 154 7.91 20.92 -3.96
CA SER A 154 6.94 20.19 -3.10
C SER A 154 7.50 19.91 -1.70
N SER A 155 7.93 20.96 -1.00
CA SER A 155 8.54 20.83 0.34
C SER A 155 7.54 20.71 1.49
N SER A 156 6.25 20.99 1.28
CA SER A 156 5.22 20.86 2.31
C SER A 156 4.53 19.50 2.17
N GLY A 157 4.91 18.55 3.03
CA GLY A 157 4.07 17.38 3.25
C GLY A 157 2.74 17.79 3.85
N ALA A 158 1.71 17.01 3.55
CA ALA A 158 0.39 17.16 4.14
C ALA A 158 0.14 15.93 5.02
N GLY A 159 -0.60 16.09 6.11
CA GLY A 159 -0.92 14.96 6.96
C GLY A 159 -2.20 15.14 7.75
N VAL A 160 -2.67 14.01 8.27
CA VAL A 160 -3.86 13.91 9.11
C VAL A 160 -3.47 13.45 10.50
N LYS A 161 -4.16 13.96 11.50
CA LYS A 161 -4.13 13.44 12.88
C LYS A 161 -5.27 12.45 13.02
N LEU A 162 -5.04 11.40 13.80
CA LEU A 162 -5.96 10.28 13.89
C LEU A 162 -6.38 10.06 15.34
N TYR A 163 -7.68 10.16 15.62
CA TYR A 163 -8.26 9.59 16.83
C TYR A 163 -8.60 8.12 16.60
N GLU A 164 -8.71 7.37 17.70
CA GLU A 164 -9.16 5.98 17.63
C GLU A 164 -10.56 5.87 16.99
N GLY A 165 -10.69 5.00 15.99
CA GLY A 165 -11.92 4.80 15.23
C GLY A 165 -12.07 5.71 14.02
N ASP A 166 -11.18 6.69 13.82
CA ASP A 166 -11.29 7.62 12.72
C ASP A 166 -10.92 7.00 11.38
N THR A 167 -11.53 7.56 10.33
CA THR A 167 -11.09 7.40 8.95
C THR A 167 -10.82 8.79 8.39
N GLU A 168 -9.55 9.07 8.12
CA GLU A 168 -9.10 10.35 7.59
C GLU A 168 -8.31 10.12 6.30
N GLY A 169 -8.05 11.17 5.53
CA GLY A 169 -7.29 11.02 4.31
C GLY A 169 -6.91 12.33 3.66
N LEU A 170 -6.09 12.22 2.63
CA LEU A 170 -5.70 13.34 1.79
C LEU A 170 -5.95 12.98 0.33
N ASP A 171 -6.30 13.98 -0.46
CA ASP A 171 -6.37 13.91 -1.91
C ASP A 171 -5.76 15.18 -2.49
N GLU A 172 -4.44 15.17 -2.64
CA GLU A 172 -3.70 16.29 -3.18
C GLU A 172 -2.85 15.83 -4.36
N THR A 173 -2.69 16.69 -5.37
CA THR A 173 -1.85 16.35 -6.52
C THR A 173 -0.38 16.19 -6.11
N GLY A 174 0.09 17.06 -5.19
CA GLY A 174 1.48 17.09 -4.76
C GLY A 174 1.87 15.90 -3.87
N THR A 175 1.04 15.50 -2.91
CA THR A 175 1.38 14.44 -1.94
C THR A 175 0.77 13.08 -2.28
N GLY A 176 -0.06 13.02 -3.33
CA GLY A 176 -0.82 11.83 -3.70
C GLY A 176 -2.17 11.78 -2.98
N SER A 177 -2.80 10.61 -3.01
CA SER A 177 -4.04 10.39 -2.26
C SER A 177 -3.98 9.11 -1.46
N PHE A 178 -4.43 9.18 -0.21
CA PHE A 178 -4.56 8.04 0.67
C PHE A 178 -5.72 8.21 1.65
N THR A 179 -6.15 7.09 2.20
CA THR A 179 -7.06 7.01 3.35
C THR A 179 -6.36 6.24 4.46
N ALA A 180 -6.43 6.74 5.69
CA ALA A 180 -5.91 6.10 6.88
C ALA A 180 -7.06 5.82 7.85
N VAL A 181 -7.17 4.57 8.31
CA VAL A 181 -8.13 4.14 9.32
C VAL A 181 -7.37 3.84 10.60
N ARG A 182 -7.70 4.53 11.69
CA ARG A 182 -7.13 4.26 13.00
C ARG A 182 -8.03 3.27 13.74
N LEU A 183 -7.52 2.08 13.98
CA LEU A 183 -8.21 1.04 14.73
C LEU A 183 -7.92 1.17 16.23
N PRO A 184 -8.67 0.51 17.11
CA PRO A 184 -8.36 0.45 18.53
C PRO A 184 -6.97 -0.12 18.83
N ASP A 185 -6.35 0.41 19.88
CA ASP A 185 -5.11 -0.17 20.41
C ASP A 185 -5.38 -1.52 21.05
N ASP A 186 -4.65 -2.51 20.57
CA ASP A 186 -4.79 -3.90 20.97
C ASP A 186 -3.39 -4.54 20.97
N ALA A 187 -2.89 -4.81 22.18
CA ALA A 187 -1.60 -5.42 22.40
C ALA A 187 -1.47 -6.80 21.73
N GLU A 188 -2.55 -7.60 21.69
CA GLU A 188 -2.55 -8.90 21.03
C GLU A 188 -2.44 -8.72 19.52
N ALA A 189 -3.17 -7.77 18.94
CA ALA A 189 -3.06 -7.43 17.52
C ALA A 189 -1.65 -6.92 17.19
N ALA A 190 -1.07 -6.02 18.00
CA ALA A 190 0.28 -5.52 17.77
C ALA A 190 1.33 -6.64 17.81
N ARG A 191 1.24 -7.55 18.78
CA ARG A 191 2.10 -8.75 18.86
C ARG A 191 1.92 -9.67 17.66
N GLN A 192 0.69 -9.88 17.19
CA GLN A 192 0.41 -10.68 16.00
C GLN A 192 1.03 -10.05 14.74
N TRP A 193 0.93 -8.73 14.58
CA TRP A 193 1.50 -8.02 13.42
C TRP A 193 3.02 -7.95 13.45
N THR A 194 3.61 -7.85 14.63
CA THR A 194 5.08 -7.77 14.79
C THR A 194 5.74 -9.14 14.84
N GLY A 195 5.00 -10.18 15.25
CA GLY A 195 5.54 -11.49 15.59
C GLY A 195 6.25 -11.51 16.95
N ALA A 196 6.09 -10.46 17.76
CA ALA A 196 6.67 -10.38 19.10
C ALA A 196 5.87 -11.26 20.06
N SER A 197 6.51 -12.29 20.62
CA SER A 197 5.80 -13.29 21.43
C SER A 197 5.51 -12.86 22.87
N ASP A 198 6.31 -11.95 23.45
CA ASP A 198 6.12 -11.42 24.82
C ASP A 198 6.96 -10.14 24.98
N SER A 199 6.45 -9.00 24.51
CA SER A 199 7.16 -7.73 24.69
C SER A 199 6.18 -6.63 25.02
N SER A 200 6.28 -6.08 26.24
CA SER A 200 5.57 -4.85 26.61
C SER A 200 5.98 -3.64 25.75
N GLN A 201 7.01 -3.81 24.91
CA GLN A 201 7.46 -2.81 23.96
C GLN A 201 6.45 -2.56 22.84
N VAL A 202 5.56 -3.51 22.52
CA VAL A 202 4.61 -3.37 21.39
C VAL A 202 3.17 -3.20 21.85
N ASP A 203 2.93 -3.18 23.15
CA ASP A 203 1.57 -3.23 23.71
C ASP A 203 0.80 -1.92 23.57
N ASP A 204 1.50 -0.82 23.32
CA ASP A 204 1.00 0.54 23.13
C ASP A 204 1.08 1.01 21.67
N TRP A 205 1.43 0.12 20.72
CA TRP A 205 1.60 0.53 19.34
C TRP A 205 0.27 0.84 18.66
N ALA A 206 0.19 2.01 18.05
CA ALA A 206 -0.95 2.41 17.25
C ALA A 206 -1.18 1.46 16.05
N ARG A 207 -2.44 1.06 15.85
CA ARG A 207 -2.87 0.34 14.66
C ARG A 207 -3.50 1.27 13.63
N VAL A 208 -2.87 1.41 12.47
CA VAL A 208 -3.33 2.24 11.36
C VAL A 208 -3.34 1.43 10.08
N ASP A 209 -4.48 1.35 9.41
CA ASP A 209 -4.56 0.77 8.06
C ASP A 209 -4.51 1.90 7.03
N ILE A 210 -3.67 1.76 5.99
CA ILE A 210 -3.47 2.79 4.96
C ILE A 210 -3.90 2.24 3.61
N THR A 211 -4.79 2.94 2.92
CA THR A 211 -5.12 2.68 1.52
C THR A 211 -4.50 3.76 0.64
N ILE A 212 -3.64 3.37 -0.30
CA ILE A 212 -3.04 4.29 -1.28
C ILE A 212 -3.94 4.35 -2.51
N ASN A 213 -4.58 5.49 -2.72
CA ASN A 213 -5.50 5.72 -3.85
C ASN A 213 -4.78 6.30 -5.06
N ARG A 214 -3.69 7.05 -4.86
CA ARG A 214 -2.88 7.64 -5.93
C ARG A 214 -1.48 7.96 -5.43
N LEU A 215 -0.46 7.61 -6.20
CA LEU A 215 0.91 8.04 -5.92
C LEU A 215 1.09 9.54 -6.22
N ALA A 216 1.94 10.19 -5.42
CA ALA A 216 2.41 11.53 -5.68
C ALA A 216 3.20 11.59 -6.99
N ARG A 217 3.29 12.78 -7.58
CA ARG A 217 4.06 13.04 -8.79
C ARG A 217 4.96 14.25 -8.58
N CYS A 218 6.22 14.14 -8.97
CA CYS A 218 7.04 15.32 -9.17
C CYS A 218 6.55 16.01 -10.46
N SER A 219 6.16 17.27 -10.36
CA SER A 219 5.77 18.13 -11.49
C SER A 219 6.88 19.11 -11.84
#